data_AF-A0A9D8EJE5-F1
#
_entry.id   AF-A0A9D8EJE5-F1
#
_cell.length_a   1.000
_cell.length_b   1.000
_cell.length_c   1.000
_cell.angle_alpha   90.00
_cell.angle_beta   90.00
_cell.angle_gamma   90.00
#
_symmetry.space_group_name_H-M   'P 1'
#
loop_
_entity.id
_entity.type
_entity.pdbx_description
1 polymer ?
#
loop_
_entity_poly.entity_id
_entity_poly.type
_entity_poly.pdbx_seq_one_letter_code
_entity_poly.pdbx_strand_id
1 'polypeptide(L)'
;QKIVREVSRYFSIPINTIISSKRSQYIAHARQVAMYLCRELTSDSLPAIGRAFGNRDHATVIYAISRISNRISKDGDIYKQVQELTSRLKSS
;
A
#
# COMPACT_ATOMS: atom_id res chain seq x y z
N GLN A 1 -8.09 -8.70 -2.63
CA GLN A 1 -6.76 -8.85 -3.29
C GLN A 1 -6.53 -7.96 -4.54
N LYS A 2 -7.53 -7.23 -5.06
CA LYS A 2 -7.37 -6.35 -6.24
C LYS A 2 -6.28 -5.28 -6.07
N ILE A 3 -6.23 -4.63 -4.90
CA ILE A 3 -5.28 -3.56 -4.58
C ILE A 3 -3.83 -4.04 -4.66
N VAL A 4 -3.50 -5.14 -3.97
CA VAL A 4 -2.12 -5.67 -3.95
C VAL A 4 -1.67 -6.10 -5.35
N ARG A 5 -2.58 -6.63 -6.18
CA ARG A 5 -2.29 -6.96 -7.59
C ARG A 5 -1.95 -5.73 -8.41
N GLU A 6 -2.70 -4.64 -8.25
CA GLU A 6 -2.42 -3.41 -9.00
C GLU A 6 -1.08 -2.79 -8.57
N VAL A 7 -0.83 -2.72 -7.27
CA VAL A 7 0.46 -2.26 -6.74
C VAL A 7 1.60 -3.15 -7.21
N SER A 8 1.40 -4.47 -7.24
CA SER A 8 2.39 -5.43 -7.76
C SER A 8 2.76 -5.13 -9.22
N ARG A 9 1.78 -4.89 -10.07
CA ARG A 9 2.00 -4.52 -11.47
C ARG A 9 2.71 -3.17 -11.60
N TYR A 10 2.25 -2.17 -10.86
CA TYR A 10 2.80 -0.81 -10.92
C TYR A 10 4.27 -0.74 -10.50
N PHE A 11 4.64 -1.39 -9.39
CA PHE A 11 6.01 -1.41 -8.91
C PHE A 11 6.85 -2.54 -9.51
N SER A 12 6.29 -3.38 -10.38
CA SER A 12 6.97 -4.59 -10.88
C SER A 12 7.54 -5.47 -9.75
N ILE A 13 6.82 -5.54 -8.62
CA ILE A 13 7.21 -6.37 -7.45
C ILE A 13 6.21 -7.53 -7.34
N PRO A 14 6.66 -8.79 -7.28
CA PRO A 14 5.78 -9.92 -7.05
C PRO A 14 4.91 -9.77 -5.79
N ILE A 15 3.63 -10.14 -5.88
CA ILE A 15 2.67 -10.04 -4.76
C ILE A 15 3.21 -10.68 -3.48
N ASN A 16 3.80 -11.88 -3.61
CA ASN A 16 4.40 -12.61 -2.48
C ASN A 16 5.50 -11.80 -1.78
N THR A 17 6.24 -10.99 -2.53
CA THR A 17 7.31 -10.13 -2.04
C THR A 17 6.74 -8.91 -1.32
N ILE A 18 5.65 -8.33 -1.82
CA ILE A 18 4.91 -7.25 -1.14
C ILE A 18 4.40 -7.72 0.22
N ILE A 19 3.84 -8.93 0.33
CA ILE A 19 3.34 -9.44 1.62
C ILE A 19 4.42 -10.08 2.50
N SER A 20 5.60 -10.41 1.94
CA SER A 20 6.73 -11.00 2.68
C SER A 20 7.31 -10.07 3.75
N SER A 21 8.16 -10.60 4.63
CA SER A 21 8.92 -9.84 5.64
C SER A 21 10.07 -8.99 5.07
N LYS A 22 10.38 -9.05 3.77
CA LYS A 22 11.51 -8.32 3.16
C LYS A 22 11.37 -6.81 3.34
N ARG A 23 12.47 -6.17 3.79
CA ARG A 23 12.50 -4.75 4.23
C ARG A 23 13.25 -3.80 3.31
N SER A 24 13.68 -4.24 2.12
CA SER A 24 14.26 -3.31 1.12
C SER A 24 13.36 -2.09 0.96
N GLN A 25 13.95 -0.90 0.90
CA GLN A 25 13.22 0.37 0.86
C GLN A 25 12.17 0.40 -0.25
N TYR A 26 12.50 -0.14 -1.42
CA TYR A 26 11.58 -0.23 -2.56
C TYR A 26 10.36 -1.12 -2.27
N ILE A 27 10.59 -2.30 -1.69
CA ILE A 27 9.52 -3.23 -1.30
C ILE A 27 8.68 -2.65 -0.16
N ALA A 28 9.33 -2.01 0.82
CA ALA A 28 8.66 -1.36 1.93
C ALA A 28 7.74 -0.23 1.45
N HIS A 29 8.20 0.58 0.50
CA HIS A 29 7.41 1.64 -0.10
C HIS A 29 6.17 1.08 -0.81
N ALA A 30 6.33 0.10 -1.71
CA ALA A 30 5.20 -0.52 -2.41
C ALA A 30 4.17 -1.12 -1.43
N ARG A 31 4.63 -1.79 -0.37
CA ARG A 31 3.77 -2.32 0.69
C ARG A 31 3.01 -1.22 1.43
N GLN A 32 3.68 -0.13 1.78
CA GLN A 32 3.06 1.00 2.47
C GLN A 32 2.00 1.67 1.60
N VAL A 33 2.27 1.86 0.31
CA VAL A 33 1.29 2.36 -0.66
C VAL A 33 0.08 1.43 -0.75
N ALA A 34 0.29 0.10 -0.81
CA ALA A 34 -0.81 -0.86 -0.82
C ALA A 34 -1.67 -0.80 0.45
N MET A 35 -1.06 -0.69 1.63
CA MET A 35 -1.78 -0.55 2.90
C MET A 35 -2.58 0.75 2.97
N TYR A 36 -1.99 1.86 2.52
CA TYR A 36 -2.67 3.14 2.41
C TYR A 36 -3.90 3.03 1.49
N LEU A 37 -3.75 2.47 0.28
CA LEU A 37 -4.85 2.28 -0.65
C LEU A 37 -5.94 1.36 -0.10
N CYS A 38 -5.59 0.31 0.65
CA CYS A 38 -6.57 -0.52 1.36
C CYS A 38 -7.39 0.32 2.35
N ARG A 39 -6.76 1.23 3.09
CA ARG A 39 -7.47 2.10 4.02
C ARG A 39 -8.43 3.07 3.32
N GLU A 40 -8.01 3.62 2.18
CA GLU A 40 -8.78 4.63 1.44
C GLU A 40 -9.92 4.03 0.61
N LEU A 41 -9.74 2.81 0.10
CA LEU A 41 -10.64 2.23 -0.92
C LEU A 41 -11.47 1.04 -0.42
N THR A 42 -11.34 0.68 0.87
CA THR A 42 -12.10 -0.43 1.46
C THR A 42 -12.60 -0.08 2.86
N SER A 43 -13.55 -0.87 3.36
CA SER A 43 -14.03 -0.81 4.75
C SER A 43 -13.26 -1.76 5.68
N ASP A 44 -12.12 -2.30 5.27
CA ASP A 44 -11.34 -3.24 6.07
C ASP A 44 -10.78 -2.56 7.32
N SER A 45 -10.84 -3.27 8.46
CA SER A 45 -10.23 -2.81 9.70
C SER A 45 -8.71 -2.88 9.65
N LEU A 46 -8.01 -2.07 10.46
CA LEU A 46 -6.54 -2.08 10.52
C LEU A 46 -5.97 -3.49 10.82
N PRO A 47 -6.55 -4.30 11.72
CA PRO A 47 -6.13 -5.68 11.91
C PRO A 47 -6.36 -6.57 10.68
N ALA A 48 -7.48 -6.39 9.95
CA ALA A 48 -7.76 -7.15 8.75
C ALA A 48 -6.75 -6.85 7.62
N ILE A 49 -6.42 -5.57 7.44
CA ILE A 49 -5.34 -5.14 6.54
C ILE A 49 -4.02 -5.79 6.98
N GLY A 50 -3.66 -5.70 8.26
CA GLY A 50 -2.43 -6.31 8.80
C GLY A 50 -2.32 -7.81 8.48
N ARG A 51 -3.39 -8.56 8.68
CA ARG A 51 -3.48 -10.00 8.31
C ARG A 51 -3.23 -10.23 6.82
N ALA A 52 -3.86 -9.44 5.96
CA ALA A 52 -3.69 -9.56 4.50
C ALA A 52 -2.26 -9.29 4.02
N PHE A 53 -1.49 -8.47 4.76
CA PHE A 53 -0.08 -8.21 4.50
C PHE A 53 0.83 -9.06 5.38
N GLY A 54 0.62 -10.38 5.42
CA GLY A 54 1.52 -11.32 6.10
C GLY A 54 1.47 -11.22 7.62
N ASN A 55 0.28 -11.15 8.21
CA ASN A 55 0.05 -11.12 9.66
C ASN A 55 0.81 -10.01 10.38
N ARG A 56 0.86 -8.82 9.77
CA ARG A 56 1.47 -7.64 10.39
C ARG A 56 0.57 -7.06 11.47
N ASP A 57 1.23 -6.51 12.49
CA ASP A 57 0.56 -5.78 13.55
C ASP A 57 -0.20 -4.56 12.98
N HIS A 58 -1.40 -4.29 13.50
CA HIS A 58 -2.19 -3.12 13.14
C HIS A 58 -1.43 -1.79 13.30
N ALA A 59 -0.52 -1.68 14.28
CA ALA A 59 0.36 -0.53 14.44
C ALA A 59 1.29 -0.33 13.24
N THR A 60 1.70 -1.41 12.57
CA THR A 60 2.46 -1.33 11.30
C THR A 60 1.62 -0.72 10.19
N VAL A 61 0.32 -1.06 10.15
CA VAL A 61 -0.62 -0.49 9.17
C VAL A 61 -0.82 1.00 9.43
N ILE A 62 -1.01 1.41 10.70
CA ILE A 62 -1.11 2.82 11.10
C ILE A 62 0.14 3.59 10.65
N TYR A 63 1.32 3.05 10.92
CA TYR A 63 2.58 3.65 10.50
C TYR A 63 2.66 3.80 8.97
N ALA A 64 2.28 2.77 8.21
CA ALA A 64 2.28 2.82 6.75
C ALA A 64 1.34 3.90 6.20
N ILE A 65 0.11 3.98 6.73
CA ILE A 65 -0.89 4.98 6.33
C ILE A 65 -0.38 6.39 6.61
N SER A 66 0.08 6.63 7.85
CA SER A 66 0.62 7.93 8.26
C SER A 66 1.82 8.34 7.40
N ARG A 67 2.73 7.40 7.12
CA ARG A 67 3.92 7.68 6.30
C ARG A 67 3.57 8.06 4.86
N ILE A 68 2.63 7.37 4.22
CA ILE A 68 2.22 7.70 2.85
C ILE A 68 1.45 9.02 2.83
N SER A 69 0.51 9.23 3.75
CA SER A 69 -0.22 10.50 3.88
C SER A 69 0.72 11.71 4.04
N ASN A 70 1.71 11.59 4.94
CA ASN A 70 2.72 12.63 5.14
C ASN A 70 3.65 12.86 3.94
N ARG A 71 3.84 11.85 3.09
CA ARG A 71 4.66 12.00 1.87
C ARG A 71 3.87 12.61 0.74
N ILE A 72 2.59 12.26 0.61
CA ILE A 72 1.68 12.89 -0.36
C ILE A 72 1.66 14.42 -0.17
N SER A 73 1.67 14.91 1.07
CA SER A 73 1.67 16.36 1.32
C SER A 73 3.00 17.07 1.06
N LYS A 74 4.09 16.33 0.89
CA LYS A 74 5.46 16.88 0.77
C LYS A 74 6.12 16.60 -0.59
N ASP A 75 5.63 15.60 -1.31
CA ASP A 75 6.25 15.07 -2.52
C ASP A 75 5.17 14.88 -3.60
N GLY A 76 5.22 15.75 -4.60
CA GLY A 76 4.27 15.75 -5.71
C GLY A 76 4.31 14.49 -6.56
N ASP A 77 5.45 13.78 -6.60
CA ASP A 77 5.57 12.54 -7.37
C ASP A 77 4.90 11.38 -6.63
N ILE A 78 4.96 11.37 -5.30
CA ILE A 78 4.21 10.41 -4.49
C ILE A 78 2.71 10.67 -4.58
N TYR A 79 2.29 11.94 -4.57
CA TYR A 79 0.88 12.29 -4.82
C TYR A 79 0.41 11.75 -6.17
N LYS A 80 1.14 12.04 -7.26
CA LYS A 80 0.79 11.56 -8.61
C LYS A 80 0.73 10.05 -8.67
N GLN A 81 1.72 9.36 -8.10
CA GLN A 81 1.76 7.90 -8.03
C GLN A 81 0.53 7.31 -7.34
N VAL A 82 0.13 7.84 -6.19
CA VAL A 82 -1.03 7.35 -5.44
C VAL A 82 -2.34 7.67 -6.18
N GLN A 83 -2.45 8.86 -6.79
CA GLN A 83 -3.61 9.24 -7.60
C GLN A 83 -3.76 8.32 -8.82
N GLU A 84 -2.68 8.04 -9.53
CA GLU A 84 -2.69 7.15 -10.69
C GLU A 84 -3.15 5.74 -10.30
N LEU A 85 -2.58 5.16 -9.24
CA LEU A 85 -3.01 3.86 -8.71
C LEU A 85 -4.48 3.87 -8.29
N THR A 86 -4.93 4.94 -7.64
CA THR A 86 -6.32 5.11 -7.22
C THR A 86 -7.28 5.11 -8.42
N SER A 87 -6.94 5.87 -9.46
CA SER A 87 -7.73 5.94 -10.70
C SER A 87 -7.81 4.57 -11.37
N ARG A 88 -6.68 3.87 -11.53
CA ARG A 88 -6.66 2.51 -12.11
C ARG A 88 -7.53 1.52 -11.33
N LEU A 89 -7.52 1.61 -10.00
CA LEU A 89 -8.31 0.74 -9.12
C LEU A 89 -9.81 1.00 -9.19
N LYS A 90 -10.23 2.24 -9.43
CA LYS A 90 -11.64 2.65 -9.59
C LYS A 90 -12.20 2.35 -10.98
N SER A 91 -11.35 2.43 -12.02
CA SER A 91 -11.73 2.15 -13.41
C SER A 91 -11.70 0.66 -13.79
N SER A 92 -11.09 -0.18 -12.94
CA SER A 92 -11.14 -1.65 -13.03
C SER A 92 -12.30 -2.19 -12.21
#